data_AF-A0A1H0DZI5-F1
#
_entry.id   AF-A0A1H0DZI5-F1
#
_cell.length_a   1.000
_cell.length_b   1.000
_cell.length_c   1.000
_cell.angle_alpha   90.00
_cell.angle_beta   90.00
_cell.angle_gamma   90.00
#
_symmetry.space_group_name_H-M   'P 1'
#
loop_
_entity.id
_entity.type
_entity.pdbx_description
1 polymer ?
#
loop_
_entity_poly.entity_id
_entity_poly.type
_entity_poly.pdbx_seq_one_letter_code
_entity_poly.pdbx_strand_id
1 'polypeptide(L)' 'MKDKMENLDDFLQTIYELEEKVVHLIHQSNLTNAEKKFILDHILIIPGKSGDHEESKVI' A
#
# COMPACT_ATOMS: atom_id res chain seq x y z
N MET A 1 -23.68 -2.51 -17.65
CA MET A 1 -23.06 -1.54 -16.71
C MET A 1 -22.83 -2.16 -15.34
N LYS A 2 -23.76 -3.00 -14.83
CA LYS A 2 -23.55 -3.83 -13.62
C LYS A 2 -22.27 -4.67 -13.66
N ASP A 3 -22.02 -5.38 -14.77
CA ASP A 3 -20.82 -6.24 -14.90
C ASP A 3 -19.49 -5.46 -14.80
N LYS A 4 -19.46 -4.17 -15.14
CA LYS A 4 -18.24 -3.35 -15.04
C LYS A 4 -17.95 -2.89 -13.61
N MET A 5 -18.99 -2.74 -12.79
CA MET A 5 -18.85 -2.40 -11.37
C MET A 5 -18.45 -3.63 -10.55
N GLU A 6 -19.03 -4.79 -10.83
CA GLU A 6 -18.63 -6.06 -10.17
C GLU A 6 -17.16 -6.39 -10.44
N ASN A 7 -16.69 -6.23 -11.69
CA ASN A 7 -15.27 -6.40 -12.02
C ASN A 7 -14.35 -5.36 -11.33
N LEU A 8 -14.87 -4.17 -11.02
CA LEU A 8 -14.10 -3.14 -10.32
C LEU A 8 -13.99 -3.47 -8.83
N ASP A 9 -15.08 -3.92 -8.21
CA ASP A 9 -15.09 -4.33 -6.80
C ASP A 9 -14.17 -5.54 -6.58
N ASP A 10 -14.20 -6.54 -7.47
CA ASP A 10 -13.29 -7.68 -7.44
C ASP A 10 -11.82 -7.26 -7.62
N PHE A 11 -11.57 -6.29 -8.50
CA PHE A 11 -10.24 -5.71 -8.68
C PHE A 11 -9.75 -5.01 -7.41
N LEU A 12 -10.58 -4.17 -6.80
CA LEU A 12 -10.23 -3.47 -5.55
C LEU A 12 -9.96 -4.47 -4.42
N GLN A 13 -10.79 -5.49 -4.28
CA GLN A 13 -10.60 -6.56 -3.30
C GLN A 13 -9.26 -7.28 -3.52
N THR A 14 -8.92 -7.59 -4.77
CA THR A 14 -7.63 -8.21 -5.13
C THR A 14 -6.44 -7.33 -4.74
N ILE A 15 -6.55 -6.01 -4.94
CA ILE A 15 -5.52 -5.05 -4.54
C ILE A 15 -5.35 -5.00 -3.02
N TYR A 16 -6.45 -4.99 -2.25
CA TYR A 16 -6.39 -5.03 -0.79
C TYR A 16 -5.74 -6.31 -0.27
N GLU A 17 -6.09 -7.47 -0.82
CA GLU A 17 -5.46 -8.74 -0.44
C GLU A 17 -3.96 -8.79 -0.77
N LEU A 18 -3.56 -8.18 -1.88
CA LEU A 18 -2.16 -8.07 -2.24
C LEU A 18 -1.40 -7.17 -1.25
N GLU A 19 -1.99 -6.04 -0.86
CA GLU A 19 -1.44 -5.15 0.16
C GLU A 19 -1.20 -5.90 1.48
N GLU A 20 -2.20 -6.63 1.99
CA GLU A 20 -2.05 -7.40 3.23
C GLU A 20 -0.91 -8.41 3.18
N LYS A 21 -0.74 -9.09 2.03
CA LYS A 21 0.35 -10.05 1.82
C LYS A 21 1.71 -9.37 1.80
N VAL A 22 1.83 -8.23 1.12
CA VAL A 22 3.07 -7.44 1.08
C VAL A 22 3.43 -6.94 2.48
N VAL A 23 2.47 -6.40 3.23
CA VAL A 23 2.65 -5.97 4.62
C VAL A 23 3.13 -7.13 5.49
N HIS A 24 2.51 -8.30 5.38
CA HIS A 24 2.94 -9.50 6.10
C HIS A 24 4.39 -9.89 5.79
N LEU A 25 4.77 -9.91 4.51
CA LEU A 25 6.13 -10.24 4.08
C LEU A 25 7.15 -9.25 4.66
N ILE A 26 6.84 -7.95 4.64
CA ILE A 26 7.71 -6.92 5.22
C ILE A 26 7.84 -7.12 6.73
N HIS A 27 6.76 -7.41 7.44
CA HIS A 27 6.81 -7.66 8.88
C HIS A 27 7.62 -8.91 9.24
N GLN A 28 7.53 -9.97 8.45
CA GLN A 28 8.29 -11.21 8.62
C GLN A 28 9.77 -11.10 8.20
N SER A 29 10.14 -10.04 7.49
CA SER A 29 11.52 -9.82 7.06
C SER A 29 12.43 -9.46 8.24
N ASN A 30 13.72 -9.82 8.12
CA ASN A 30 14.78 -9.43 9.07
C ASN A 30 15.19 -7.95 8.98
N LEU A 31 14.37 -7.12 8.34
CA LEU A 31 14.56 -5.68 8.27
C LEU A 31 14.38 -5.04 9.65
N THR A 32 15.09 -3.94 9.86
CA THR A 32 14.86 -3.07 11.02
C THR A 32 13.50 -2.39 10.90
N ASN A 33 12.96 -1.91 12.03
CA ASN A 33 11.69 -1.18 12.03
C ASN A 33 11.74 0.07 11.14
N ALA A 34 12.90 0.72 11.04
CA ALA A 34 13.09 1.89 10.18
C ALA A 34 12.99 1.52 8.69
N GLU A 35 13.62 0.42 8.27
CA GLU A 35 13.56 -0.06 6.88
C GLU A 35 12.16 -0.56 6.52
N LYS A 36 11.49 -1.28 7.43
CA LYS A 36 10.09 -1.69 7.24
C LYS A 36 9.19 -0.47 7.04
N LYS A 37 9.33 0.56 7.89
CA LYS A 37 8.58 1.81 7.78
C LYS A 37 8.86 2.53 6.46
N PHE A 38 10.13 2.65 6.07
CA PHE A 38 10.51 3.27 4.80
C PHE A 38 9.84 2.56 3.61
N ILE A 39 9.85 1.23 3.57
CA ILE A 39 9.25 0.45 2.50
C ILE A 39 7.73 0.63 2.47
N LEU A 40 7.05 0.54 3.62
CA LEU A 40 5.60 0.73 3.71
C LEU A 40 5.18 2.13 3.26
N ASP A 41 5.96 3.15 3.63
CA ASP A 41 5.67 4.55 3.30
C ASP A 41 5.94 4.87 1.81
N HIS A 42 6.71 4.07 1.07
CA HIS A 42 7.14 4.38 -0.31
C HIS A 42 6.68 3.38 -1.39
N ILE A 43 6.46 2.11 -1.05
CA ILE A 43 6.09 1.07 -2.03
C ILE A 43 4.56 0.89 -2.12
N LEU A 44 3.84 1.03 -1.02
CA LEU A 44 2.37 0.93 -1.00
C LEU A 44 1.73 2.27 -1.37
N ILE A 45 1.89 2.68 -2.63
CA ILE A 45 1.19 3.85 -3.16
C ILE A 45 -0.22 3.44 -3.59
N ILE A 46 -1.21 3.73 -2.75
CA ILE A 46 -2.63 3.58 -3.08
C ILE A 46 -3.12 4.86 -3.78
N PRO A 47 -3.70 4.78 -4.99
CA PRO A 47 -4.38 5.93 -5.59
C PRO A 47 -5.53 6.41 -4.69
N GLY A 48 -5.46 7.65 -4.21
CA GLY A 48 -6.50 8.27 -3.37
C GLY A 48 -6.22 8.29 -1.86
N LYS A 49 -5.12 7.69 -1.38
CA LYS A 49 -4.64 7.85 0.00
C LYS A 49 -3.64 9.01 0.07
N SER A 50 -4.11 10.22 -0.23
CA SER A 50 -3.37 11.45 0.04
C SER A 50 -3.50 11.78 1.52
N GLY A 51 -2.73 11.09 2.36
CA GLY A 51 -2.67 11.39 3.79
C GLY A 51 -1.21 11.43 4.24
N ASP A 52 -0.70 12.64 4.45
CA ASP A 52 0.57 12.95 5.12
C ASP A 52 1.90 12.64 4.42
N HIS A 53 1.95 12.75 3.09
CA HIS A 53 3.18 13.25 2.48
C HIS A 53 3.24 14.78 2.61
N GLU A 54 3.20 15.30 3.84
CA GLU A 54 3.80 16.62 4.08
C GLU A 54 5.30 16.45 3.78
N GLU A 55 5.66 17.00 2.63
CA GLU A 55 6.98 17.40 2.21
C GLU A 55 7.98 17.39 3.37
N SER A 56 8.75 16.31 3.49
CA SER A 56 10.11 16.43 4.02
C SER A 56 10.86 17.33 3.04
N LYS A 57 10.68 18.63 3.21
CA LYS A 57 11.51 19.66 2.59
C LYS A 57 12.93 19.37 3.03
N VAL A 58 13.68 18.80 2.10
CA VAL A 58 15.12 18.78 2.13
C VAL A 58 15.56 20.25 2.05
N ILE A 59 16.03 20.72 3.21
CA ILE A 59 17.01 21.79 3.49
C ILE A 59 17.15 22.89 2.43
#